data_AF-A0A8T5RQ04-F1
#
_entry.id   AF-A0A8T5RQ04-F1
#
_cell.length_a   1.000
_cell.length_b   1.000
_cell.length_c   1.000
_cell.angle_alpha   90.00
_cell.angle_beta   90.00
_cell.angle_gamma   90.00
#
_symmetry.space_group_name_H-M   'P 1'
#
loop_
_entity.id
_entity.type
_entity.pdbx_description
1 polymer ?
#
loop_
_entity_poly.entity_id
_entity_poly.type
_entity_poly.pdbx_seq_one_letter_code
_entity_poly.pdbx_strand_id
1 'polypeptide(L)'
;MSIRNSINKARARFYDFVTNYKVMKFSASIVMIGYILLLVIGVIVAALLDPDGYTIWDNWISDLGSLNHTPAPYLYDIACIIAGSMTIPLTFYMEKILAPLPKRTEIKVQHFSRLRFRLSSFAFLFSIIGNLGYIGVGIFSADRDFDSLSVLGQGPHGIMSYLAFGGFTFAAFFMGWLIVLYDTKIPKILGIYGICGPLIVAILNLIDSTPLLEWFLLFSILIWVIPLSLIVLFKPDLIPR
;
A
#
# COMPACT_ATOMS: atom_id res chain seq x y z
N MET A 1 -2.78 11.59 -36.85
CA MET A 1 -3.43 10.92 -35.70
C MET A 1 -3.74 12.00 -34.67
N SER A 2 -4.99 12.13 -34.19
CA SER A 2 -5.34 13.17 -33.20
C SER A 2 -4.59 12.95 -31.87
N ILE A 3 -4.15 14.03 -31.21
CA ILE A 3 -3.48 13.99 -29.88
C ILE A 3 -4.29 13.14 -28.88
N ARG A 4 -5.62 13.25 -28.91
CA ARG A 4 -6.54 12.46 -28.08
C ARG A 4 -6.39 10.95 -28.30
N ASN A 5 -6.21 10.52 -29.55
CA ASN A 5 -6.04 9.10 -29.87
C ASN A 5 -4.70 8.58 -29.38
N SER A 6 -3.64 9.40 -29.46
CA SER A 6 -2.32 9.05 -28.92
C SER A 6 -2.36 8.89 -27.40
N ILE A 7 -2.99 9.82 -26.68
CA ILE A 7 -3.17 9.76 -25.22
C ILE A 7 -3.97 8.51 -24.82
N ASN A 8 -5.10 8.25 -25.50
CA ASN A 8 -5.92 7.07 -25.22
C ASN A 8 -5.16 5.77 -25.46
N LYS A 9 -4.36 5.69 -26.53
CA LYS A 9 -3.54 4.52 -26.84
C LYS A 9 -2.44 4.31 -25.79
N ALA A 10 -1.80 5.38 -25.32
CA ALA A 10 -0.79 5.32 -24.26
C ALA A 10 -1.41 4.87 -22.93
N ARG A 11 -2.54 5.45 -22.53
CA ARG A 11 -3.29 5.06 -21.33
C ARG A 11 -3.72 3.60 -21.37
N ALA A 12 -4.26 3.13 -22.49
CA ALA A 12 -4.67 1.73 -22.66
C ALA A 12 -3.47 0.79 -22.52
N ARG A 13 -2.35 1.08 -23.21
CA ARG A 13 -1.11 0.30 -23.08
C ARG A 13 -0.58 0.24 -21.66
N PHE A 14 -0.58 1.38 -20.96
CA PHE A 14 -0.16 1.44 -19.56
C PHE A 14 -1.06 0.57 -18.68
N TYR A 15 -2.39 0.74 -18.79
CA TYR A 15 -3.37 -0.06 -18.04
C TYR A 15 -3.24 -1.56 -18.32
N ASP A 16 -3.09 -1.96 -19.59
CA ASP A 16 -2.91 -3.36 -19.99
C ASP A 16 -1.61 -3.94 -19.43
N PHE A 17 -0.53 -3.14 -19.38
CA PHE A 17 0.74 -3.53 -18.79
C PHE A 17 0.64 -3.72 -17.27
N VAL A 18 0.15 -2.71 -16.53
CA VAL A 18 0.09 -2.77 -15.05
C VAL A 18 -0.95 -3.77 -14.54
N THR A 19 -1.99 -4.05 -15.33
CA THR A 19 -2.99 -5.09 -15.02
C THR A 19 -2.66 -6.46 -15.60
N ASN A 20 -1.45 -6.65 -16.15
CA ASN A 20 -1.00 -7.95 -16.59
C ASN A 20 -0.72 -8.84 -15.36
N TYR A 21 -1.28 -10.05 -15.34
CA TYR A 21 -1.10 -10.98 -14.20
C TYR A 21 0.38 -11.30 -13.93
N LYS A 22 1.22 -11.43 -14.96
CA LYS A 22 2.66 -11.72 -14.76
C LYS A 22 3.37 -10.54 -14.08
N VAL A 23 3.04 -9.31 -14.49
CA VAL A 23 3.60 -8.08 -13.90
C VAL A 23 3.13 -7.96 -12.45
N MET A 24 1.82 -8.04 -12.21
CA MET A 24 1.25 -8.01 -10.86
C MET A 24 1.88 -9.10 -9.98
N LYS A 25 2.00 -10.34 -10.48
CA LYS A 25 2.57 -11.46 -9.73
C LYS A 25 4.01 -11.22 -9.32
N PHE A 26 4.82 -10.76 -10.27
CA PHE A 26 6.22 -10.44 -10.02
C PHE A 26 6.35 -9.32 -9.00
N SER A 27 5.61 -8.22 -9.17
CA SER A 27 5.63 -7.09 -8.26
C SER A 27 5.15 -7.47 -6.85
N ALA A 28 4.05 -8.21 -6.71
CA ALA A 28 3.57 -8.69 -5.41
C ALA A 28 4.59 -9.63 -4.72
N SER A 29 5.29 -10.47 -5.49
CA SER A 29 6.35 -11.33 -4.94
C SER A 29 7.55 -10.53 -4.44
N ILE A 30 7.95 -9.47 -5.15
CA ILE A 30 8.99 -8.55 -4.70
C ILE A 30 8.59 -7.83 -3.41
N VAL A 31 7.34 -7.39 -3.29
CA VAL A 31 6.88 -6.75 -2.04
C VAL A 31 6.92 -7.77 -0.89
N MET A 32 6.29 -8.94 -1.04
CA MET A 32 6.20 -9.90 0.07
C MET A 32 7.57 -10.42 0.54
N ILE A 33 8.51 -10.64 -0.37
CA ILE A 33 9.83 -11.18 -0.04
C ILE A 33 10.83 -10.05 0.18
N GLY A 34 10.99 -9.18 -0.81
CA GLY A 34 12.01 -8.14 -0.82
C GLY A 34 11.79 -7.08 0.26
N TYR A 35 10.58 -6.54 0.39
CA TYR A 35 10.33 -5.52 1.41
C TYR A 35 10.42 -6.09 2.83
N ILE A 36 9.84 -7.27 3.10
CA ILE A 36 9.92 -7.89 4.43
C ILE A 36 11.36 -8.23 4.80
N LEU A 37 12.15 -8.77 3.86
CA LEU A 37 13.56 -9.05 4.13
C LEU A 37 14.35 -7.77 4.41
N LEU A 38 14.17 -6.71 3.60
CA LEU A 38 14.87 -5.45 3.83
C LEU A 38 14.48 -4.80 5.15
N LEU A 39 13.20 -4.82 5.52
CA LEU A 39 12.73 -4.31 6.81
C LEU A 39 13.35 -5.10 7.97
N VAL A 40 13.30 -6.44 7.93
CA VAL A 40 13.85 -7.30 8.99
C VAL A 40 15.37 -7.11 9.10
N ILE A 41 16.08 -7.06 7.98
CA ILE A 41 17.53 -6.80 7.98
C ILE A 41 17.80 -5.41 8.55
N GLY A 42 17.03 -4.38 8.16
CA GLY A 42 17.16 -3.03 8.69
C GLY A 42 17.00 -2.99 10.22
N VAL A 43 15.96 -3.64 10.75
CA VAL A 43 15.73 -3.77 12.20
C VAL A 43 16.87 -4.51 12.89
N ILE A 44 17.36 -5.61 12.32
CA ILE A 44 18.50 -6.37 12.90
C ILE A 44 19.76 -5.51 12.93
N VAL A 45 20.06 -4.79 11.84
CA VAL A 45 21.22 -3.92 11.76
C VAL A 45 21.13 -2.79 12.77
N ALA A 46 19.98 -2.13 12.89
CA ALA A 46 19.75 -1.10 13.91
C ALA A 46 19.88 -1.68 15.33
N ALA A 47 19.20 -2.79 15.64
CA ALA A 47 19.24 -3.40 16.97
C ALA A 47 20.65 -3.83 17.43
N LEU A 48 21.55 -4.14 16.49
CA LEU A 48 22.92 -4.55 16.80
C LEU A 48 23.93 -3.41 16.81
N LEU A 49 23.68 -2.33 16.06
CA LEU A 49 24.67 -1.29 15.77
C LEU A 49 24.23 0.12 16.20
N ASP A 50 22.99 0.32 16.65
CA ASP A 50 22.54 1.56 17.26
C ASP A 50 23.30 1.77 18.59
N PRO A 51 24.01 2.91 18.77
CA PRO A 51 24.68 3.23 20.02
C PRO A 51 23.75 3.25 21.24
N ASP A 52 22.49 3.66 21.06
CA ASP A 52 21.50 3.81 22.13
C ASP A 52 20.61 2.57 22.30
N GLY A 53 20.71 1.62 21.37
CA GLY A 53 19.98 0.36 21.38
C GLY A 53 18.57 0.47 20.77
N TYR A 54 18.45 0.13 19.49
CA TYR A 54 17.18 0.20 18.78
C TYR A 54 16.20 -0.91 19.22
N THR A 55 15.00 -0.52 19.65
CA THR A 55 13.89 -1.45 19.91
C THR A 55 12.57 -0.93 19.35
N ILE A 56 11.65 -1.83 18.99
CA ILE A 56 10.31 -1.43 18.51
C ILE A 56 9.43 -0.77 19.59
N TRP A 57 9.84 -0.85 20.85
CA TRP A 57 9.10 -0.25 21.98
C TRP A 57 9.41 1.23 22.10
N ASP A 58 10.67 1.59 21.84
CA ASP A 58 11.22 2.92 22.11
C ASP A 58 11.51 3.72 20.83
N ASN A 59 11.62 3.07 19.68
CA ASN A 59 11.98 3.69 18.41
C ASN A 59 10.91 3.55 17.33
N TRP A 60 10.72 4.63 16.58
CA TRP A 60 9.79 4.71 15.46
C TRP A 60 10.30 3.87 14.30
N ILE A 61 9.40 3.47 13.39
CA ILE A 61 9.80 2.77 12.17
C ILE A 61 10.68 3.70 11.32
N SER A 62 10.34 4.99 11.26
CA SER A 62 11.10 6.02 10.53
C SER A 62 12.55 6.17 11.00
N ASP A 63 12.84 5.82 12.25
CA ASP A 63 14.20 5.89 12.81
C ASP A 63 15.15 4.94 12.06
N LEU A 64 14.64 3.88 11.42
CA LEU A 64 15.41 3.03 10.50
C LEU A 64 15.92 3.77 9.26
N GLY A 65 15.37 4.95 8.97
CA GLY A 65 15.81 5.87 7.93
C GLY A 65 16.82 6.92 8.42
N SER A 66 17.26 6.86 9.68
CA SER A 66 18.21 7.83 10.24
C SER A 66 19.59 7.23 10.50
N LEU A 67 20.63 7.99 10.17
CA LEU A 67 22.02 7.71 10.54
C LEU A 67 22.26 7.71 12.04
N ASN A 68 21.35 8.28 12.84
CA ASN A 68 21.45 8.27 14.30
C ASN A 68 21.22 6.87 14.88
N HIS A 69 20.40 6.05 14.22
CA HIS A 69 19.96 4.75 14.73
C HIS A 69 20.50 3.56 13.92
N THR A 70 21.02 3.79 12.72
CA THR A 70 21.60 2.72 11.90
C THR A 70 22.69 3.23 10.97
N PRO A 71 23.77 2.46 10.75
CA PRO A 71 24.76 2.80 9.72
C PRO A 71 24.25 2.56 8.29
N ALA A 72 23.07 1.98 8.11
CA ALA A 72 22.52 1.61 6.81
C ALA A 72 21.07 2.08 6.59
N PRO A 73 20.77 3.39 6.73
CA PRO A 73 19.39 3.90 6.61
C PRO A 73 18.79 3.71 5.22
N TYR A 74 19.66 3.64 4.21
CA TYR A 74 19.26 3.37 2.83
C TYR A 74 18.53 2.03 2.66
N LEU A 75 18.70 1.05 3.57
CA LEU A 75 17.98 -0.22 3.52
C LEU A 75 16.47 0.00 3.70
N TYR A 76 16.09 0.81 4.69
CA TYR A 76 14.69 1.16 4.92
C TYR A 76 14.14 2.02 3.79
N ASP A 77 14.90 3.03 3.35
CA ASP A 77 14.49 3.93 2.27
C ASP A 77 14.18 3.18 0.96
N ILE A 78 15.07 2.26 0.57
CA ILE A 78 14.91 1.42 -0.61
C ILE A 78 13.73 0.46 -0.41
N ALA A 79 13.54 -0.09 0.79
CA ALA A 79 12.40 -0.94 1.09
C ALA A 79 11.08 -0.20 0.85
N CYS A 80 10.95 1.03 1.35
CA CYS A 80 9.78 1.89 1.16
C CYS A 80 9.51 2.20 -0.31
N ILE A 81 10.54 2.59 -1.07
CA ILE A 81 10.43 2.89 -2.51
C ILE A 81 10.01 1.64 -3.30
N ILE A 82 10.63 0.50 -3.05
CA ILE A 82 10.30 -0.76 -3.71
C ILE A 82 8.86 -1.17 -3.36
N ALA A 83 8.49 -1.14 -2.08
CA ALA A 83 7.16 -1.53 -1.64
C ALA A 83 6.07 -0.66 -2.25
N GLY A 84 6.21 0.67 -2.18
CA GLY A 84 5.22 1.59 -2.74
C GLY A 84 5.12 1.47 -4.26
N SER A 85 6.25 1.33 -4.97
CA SER A 85 6.27 1.19 -6.43
C SER A 85 5.68 -0.14 -6.90
N MET A 86 6.06 -1.25 -6.25
CA MET A 86 5.66 -2.60 -6.64
C MET A 86 4.25 -2.98 -6.16
N THR A 87 3.65 -2.19 -5.27
CA THR A 87 2.24 -2.36 -4.89
C THR A 87 1.29 -1.70 -5.91
N ILE A 88 1.76 -0.78 -6.76
CA ILE A 88 0.93 -0.13 -7.79
C ILE A 88 0.28 -1.14 -8.76
N PRO A 89 1.00 -2.11 -9.37
CA PRO A 89 0.37 -3.12 -10.22
C PRO A 89 -0.73 -3.91 -9.52
N LEU A 90 -0.55 -4.24 -8.24
CA LEU A 90 -1.59 -4.91 -7.44
C LEU A 90 -2.83 -4.02 -7.33
N THR A 91 -2.68 -2.73 -7.03
CA THR A 91 -3.79 -1.78 -6.95
C THR A 91 -4.65 -1.76 -8.23
N PHE A 92 -4.00 -1.62 -9.39
CA PHE A 92 -4.70 -1.63 -10.69
C PHE A 92 -5.36 -2.98 -10.98
N TYR A 93 -4.67 -4.07 -10.65
CA TYR A 93 -5.18 -5.42 -10.88
C TYR A 93 -6.41 -5.74 -10.01
N MET A 94 -6.42 -5.27 -8.75
CA MET A 94 -7.57 -5.42 -7.87
C MET A 94 -8.79 -4.65 -8.36
N GLU A 95 -8.61 -3.42 -8.84
CA GLU A 95 -9.71 -2.64 -9.45
C GLU A 95 -10.31 -3.39 -10.65
N LYS A 96 -9.47 -3.92 -11.54
CA LYS A 96 -9.88 -4.69 -12.72
C LYS A 96 -10.75 -5.90 -12.38
N ILE A 97 -10.44 -6.60 -11.30
CA ILE A 97 -11.16 -7.82 -10.90
C ILE A 97 -12.42 -7.51 -10.10
N LEU A 98 -12.34 -6.56 -9.17
CA LEU A 98 -13.43 -6.31 -8.23
C LEU A 98 -14.50 -5.37 -8.80
N ALA A 99 -14.18 -4.51 -9.76
CA ALA A 99 -15.17 -3.66 -10.43
C ALA A 99 -14.86 -3.51 -11.92
N PRO A 100 -14.94 -4.59 -12.72
CA PRO A 100 -14.68 -4.52 -14.15
C PRO A 100 -15.68 -3.55 -14.81
N LEU A 101 -15.16 -2.65 -15.64
CA LEU A 101 -16.00 -1.77 -16.43
C LEU A 101 -16.85 -2.61 -17.40
N PRO A 102 -18.16 -2.37 -17.50
CA PRO A 102 -19.03 -3.13 -18.38
C PRO A 102 -18.60 -2.91 -19.84
N LYS A 103 -18.31 -4.00 -20.57
CA LYS A 103 -18.01 -3.92 -22.00
C LYS A 103 -19.29 -3.57 -22.76
N ARG A 104 -19.18 -2.55 -23.61
CA ARG A 104 -20.30 -1.99 -24.42
C ARG A 104 -21.00 -3.02 -25.32
N THR A 105 -20.38 -4.18 -25.55
CA THR A 105 -20.85 -5.25 -26.46
C THR A 105 -21.50 -6.45 -25.76
N GLU A 106 -21.42 -6.58 -24.44
CA GLU A 106 -21.97 -7.74 -23.72
C GLU A 106 -23.38 -7.42 -23.21
N ILE A 107 -24.40 -7.57 -24.05
CA ILE A 107 -25.82 -7.20 -23.78
C ILE A 107 -26.45 -7.93 -22.56
N LYS A 108 -25.74 -8.85 -21.89
CA LYS A 108 -26.18 -9.54 -20.66
C LYS A 108 -25.46 -9.06 -19.40
N VAL A 109 -25.11 -7.77 -19.34
CA VAL A 109 -24.26 -7.19 -18.30
C VAL A 109 -24.82 -7.43 -16.90
N GLN A 110 -24.07 -8.13 -16.05
CA GLN A 110 -24.26 -8.08 -14.59
C GLN A 110 -24.35 -6.62 -14.16
N HIS A 111 -25.53 -6.18 -13.72
CA HIS A 111 -25.74 -4.80 -13.32
C HIS A 111 -25.03 -4.55 -11.99
N PHE A 112 -23.77 -4.14 -12.04
CA PHE A 112 -23.03 -3.76 -10.84
C PHE A 112 -23.69 -2.52 -10.20
N SER A 113 -23.82 -2.54 -8.88
CA SER A 113 -24.39 -1.40 -8.15
C SER A 113 -23.47 -0.18 -8.26
N ARG A 114 -24.04 1.03 -8.21
CA ARG A 114 -23.25 2.27 -8.17
C ARG A 114 -22.30 2.31 -6.96
N LEU A 115 -22.71 1.72 -5.85
CA LEU A 115 -21.91 1.64 -4.63
C LEU A 115 -20.67 0.77 -4.84
N ARG A 116 -20.77 -0.36 -5.57
CA ARG A 116 -19.62 -1.21 -5.89
C ARG A 116 -18.53 -0.44 -6.60
N PHE A 117 -18.89 0.36 -7.61
CA PHE A 117 -17.94 1.19 -8.34
C PHE A 117 -17.34 2.28 -7.44
N ARG A 118 -18.14 2.95 -6.61
CA ARG A 118 -17.64 3.99 -5.69
C ARG A 118 -16.64 3.42 -4.68
N LEU A 119 -16.95 2.28 -4.06
CA LEU A 119 -16.05 1.61 -3.13
C LEU A 119 -14.75 1.18 -3.82
N SER A 120 -14.83 0.62 -5.03
CA SER A 120 -13.64 0.27 -5.81
C SER A 120 -12.81 1.49 -6.18
N SER A 121 -13.43 2.58 -6.61
CA SER A 121 -12.71 3.82 -6.96
C SER A 121 -12.06 4.48 -5.75
N PHE A 122 -12.71 4.48 -4.58
CA PHE A 122 -12.09 4.96 -3.35
C PHE A 122 -10.94 4.05 -2.90
N ALA A 123 -11.13 2.74 -2.91
CA ALA A 123 -10.06 1.79 -2.61
C ALA A 123 -8.85 2.00 -3.53
N PHE A 124 -9.08 2.17 -4.84
CA PHE A 124 -8.04 2.47 -5.81
C PHE A 124 -7.34 3.80 -5.49
N LEU A 125 -8.09 4.90 -5.32
CA LEU A 125 -7.55 6.22 -5.03
C LEU A 125 -6.66 6.21 -3.78
N PHE A 126 -7.17 5.69 -2.67
CA PHE A 126 -6.42 5.65 -1.41
C PHE A 126 -5.23 4.69 -1.49
N SER A 127 -5.31 3.61 -2.26
CA SER A 127 -4.15 2.75 -2.51
C SER A 127 -3.06 3.50 -3.29
N ILE A 128 -3.42 4.32 -4.28
CA ILE A 128 -2.44 5.15 -5.00
C ILE A 128 -1.83 6.20 -4.08
N ILE A 129 -2.63 6.86 -3.23
CA ILE A 129 -2.13 7.79 -2.22
C ILE A 129 -1.16 7.09 -1.27
N GLY A 130 -1.51 5.90 -0.76
CA GLY A 130 -0.65 5.10 0.11
C GLY A 130 0.66 4.71 -0.57
N ASN A 131 0.60 4.22 -1.81
CA ASN A 131 1.78 3.86 -2.60
C ASN A 131 2.72 5.06 -2.83
N LEU A 132 2.16 6.22 -3.21
CA LEU A 132 2.95 7.43 -3.44
C LEU A 132 3.52 7.99 -2.14
N GLY A 133 2.74 7.98 -1.06
CA GLY A 133 3.21 8.32 0.27
C GLY A 133 4.38 7.44 0.68
N TYR A 134 4.29 6.13 0.47
CA TYR A 134 5.35 5.21 0.88
C TYR A 134 6.63 5.33 0.04
N ILE A 135 6.50 5.62 -1.26
CA ILE A 135 7.66 6.04 -2.07
C ILE A 135 8.26 7.33 -1.51
N GLY A 136 7.39 8.30 -1.16
CA GLY A 136 7.78 9.56 -0.55
C GLY A 136 8.55 9.39 0.76
N VAL A 137 8.14 8.47 1.64
CA VAL A 137 8.84 8.15 2.90
C VAL A 137 10.29 7.73 2.65
N GLY A 138 10.55 6.91 1.62
CA GLY A 138 11.92 6.53 1.29
C GLY A 138 12.73 7.65 0.61
N ILE A 139 12.09 8.53 -0.16
CA ILE A 139 12.76 9.69 -0.77
C ILE A 139 13.11 10.74 0.30
N PHE A 140 12.11 11.15 1.07
CA PHE A 140 12.21 12.07 2.20
C PHE A 140 12.35 11.24 3.47
N SER A 141 13.47 10.55 3.63
CA SER A 141 13.76 9.77 4.85
C SER A 141 13.87 10.67 6.07
N ALA A 142 14.00 10.09 7.27
CA ALA A 142 14.05 10.83 8.53
C ALA A 142 15.15 11.92 8.53
N ASP A 143 16.35 11.61 8.01
CA ASP A 143 17.44 12.59 7.88
C ASP A 143 17.21 13.65 6.78
N ARG A 144 16.20 13.45 5.94
CA ARG A 144 15.84 14.32 4.81
C ARG A 144 14.46 14.97 5.02
N ASP A 145 14.09 15.15 6.29
CA ASP A 145 12.87 15.86 6.68
C ASP A 145 13.14 17.37 6.80
N PHE A 146 13.12 18.08 5.67
CA PHE A 146 13.49 19.49 5.62
C PHE A 146 12.38 20.39 6.18
N ASP A 147 12.64 21.04 7.32
CA ASP A 147 11.74 22.03 7.96
C ASP A 147 11.30 23.16 7.01
N SER A 148 12.17 23.56 6.08
CA SER A 148 11.89 24.62 5.10
C SER A 148 10.78 24.27 4.10
N LEU A 149 10.45 22.98 3.98
CA LEU A 149 9.36 22.46 3.16
C LEU A 149 8.16 22.02 4.02
N SER A 150 8.14 22.40 5.30
CA SER A 150 7.06 22.01 6.19
C SER A 150 5.71 22.59 5.75
N VAL A 151 4.68 21.75 5.80
CA VAL A 151 3.29 22.13 5.53
C VAL A 151 2.46 21.63 6.70
N LEU A 152 1.62 22.51 7.27
CA LEU A 152 0.83 22.22 8.47
C LEU A 152 1.68 21.77 9.68
N GLY A 153 2.91 22.30 9.79
CA GLY A 153 3.82 21.99 10.89
C GLY A 153 4.48 20.61 10.80
N GLN A 154 4.39 19.95 9.64
CA GLN A 154 5.01 18.65 9.38
C GLN A 154 5.98 18.80 8.22
N GLY A 155 7.19 18.28 8.37
CA GLY A 155 8.14 18.19 7.27
C GLY A 155 7.68 17.20 6.20
N PRO A 156 8.35 17.15 5.04
CA PRO A 156 7.99 16.26 3.95
C PRO A 156 7.95 14.79 4.35
N HIS A 157 8.81 14.30 5.25
CA HIS A 157 8.76 12.93 5.75
C HIS A 157 7.44 12.66 6.47
N GLY A 158 7.10 13.49 7.46
CA GLY A 158 5.87 13.36 8.24
C GLY A 158 4.61 13.37 7.36
N ILE A 159 4.53 14.28 6.38
CA ILE A 159 3.43 14.32 5.42
C ILE A 159 3.34 13.01 4.62
N MET A 160 4.47 12.52 4.10
CA MET A 160 4.50 11.29 3.31
C MET A 160 4.14 10.06 4.15
N SER A 161 4.55 10.02 5.42
CA SER A 161 4.16 8.97 6.38
C SER A 161 2.66 8.99 6.65
N TYR A 162 2.04 10.16 6.84
CA TYR A 162 0.58 10.26 6.97
C TYR A 162 -0.15 9.83 5.70
N LEU A 163 0.35 10.19 4.52
CA LEU A 163 -0.21 9.75 3.24
C LEU A 163 -0.06 8.23 3.05
N ALA A 164 1.07 7.65 3.45
CA ALA A 164 1.32 6.21 3.37
C ALA A 164 0.36 5.44 4.28
N PHE A 165 0.41 5.70 5.60
CA PHE A 165 -0.41 4.99 6.58
C PHE A 165 -1.90 5.27 6.40
N GLY A 166 -2.29 6.54 6.22
CA GLY A 166 -3.68 6.91 5.97
C GLY A 166 -4.19 6.33 4.65
N GLY A 167 -3.40 6.43 3.57
CA GLY A 167 -3.72 5.87 2.26
C GLY A 167 -3.96 4.37 2.31
N PHE A 168 -3.04 3.59 2.90
CA PHE A 168 -3.21 2.15 3.01
C PHE A 168 -4.34 1.74 3.97
N THR A 169 -4.54 2.48 5.07
CA THR A 169 -5.65 2.24 6.00
C THR A 169 -7.00 2.43 5.31
N PHE A 170 -7.20 3.55 4.59
CA PHE A 170 -8.45 3.79 3.88
C PHE A 170 -8.61 2.88 2.67
N ALA A 171 -7.52 2.51 1.99
CA ALA A 171 -7.56 1.49 0.94
C ALA A 171 -8.12 0.16 1.47
N ALA A 172 -7.59 -0.31 2.61
CA ALA A 172 -8.06 -1.51 3.29
C ALA A 172 -9.53 -1.39 3.72
N PHE A 173 -9.93 -0.23 4.23
CA PHE A 173 -11.30 0.04 4.65
C PHE A 173 -12.30 -0.06 3.49
N PHE A 174 -12.07 0.67 2.39
CA PHE A 174 -13.00 0.67 1.25
C PHE A 174 -12.99 -0.66 0.50
N MET A 175 -11.83 -1.29 0.35
CA MET A 175 -11.73 -2.62 -0.25
C MET A 175 -12.35 -3.69 0.65
N GLY A 176 -12.22 -3.56 1.96
CA GLY A 176 -12.87 -4.42 2.94
C GLY A 176 -14.38 -4.39 2.81
N TRP A 177 -14.99 -3.19 2.73
CA TRP A 177 -16.42 -3.05 2.45
C TRP A 177 -16.82 -3.68 1.11
N LEU A 178 -16.01 -3.48 0.06
CA LEU A 178 -16.25 -4.09 -1.25
C LEU A 178 -16.25 -5.62 -1.17
N ILE A 179 -15.29 -6.22 -0.45
CA ILE A 179 -15.18 -7.67 -0.23
C ILE A 179 -16.36 -8.19 0.58
N VAL A 180 -16.78 -7.48 1.64
CA VAL A 180 -17.87 -7.91 2.53
C VAL A 180 -19.23 -7.84 1.85
N LEU A 181 -19.53 -6.73 1.16
CA LEU A 181 -20.87 -6.47 0.61
C LEU A 181 -21.16 -7.21 -0.69
N TYR A 182 -20.14 -7.54 -1.49
CA TYR A 182 -20.33 -8.13 -2.82
C TYR A 182 -19.78 -9.55 -2.90
N ASP A 183 -20.34 -10.35 -3.80
CA ASP A 183 -19.80 -11.68 -4.08
C ASP A 183 -18.43 -11.53 -4.76
N THR A 184 -17.38 -11.79 -3.99
CA THR A 184 -15.99 -11.78 -4.44
C THR A 184 -15.38 -13.11 -4.02
N LYS A 185 -14.33 -13.56 -4.73
CA LYS A 185 -13.63 -14.81 -4.38
C LYS A 185 -12.69 -14.63 -3.17
N ILE A 186 -12.66 -13.44 -2.58
CA ILE A 186 -11.83 -13.11 -1.42
C ILE A 186 -12.63 -13.43 -0.15
N PRO A 187 -12.04 -14.12 0.84
CA PRO A 187 -12.73 -14.46 2.08
C PRO A 187 -13.27 -13.22 2.81
N LYS A 188 -14.53 -13.30 3.25
CA LYS A 188 -15.21 -12.20 3.97
C LYS A 188 -14.48 -11.78 5.23
N ILE A 189 -13.84 -12.73 5.93
CA ILE A 189 -13.04 -12.45 7.13
C ILE A 189 -11.89 -11.47 6.86
N LEU A 190 -11.24 -11.57 5.70
CA LEU A 190 -10.19 -10.64 5.30
C LEU A 190 -10.76 -9.26 4.99
N GLY A 191 -11.97 -9.21 4.41
CA GLY A 191 -12.71 -7.97 4.22
C GLY A 191 -13.07 -7.28 5.54
N ILE A 192 -13.59 -8.04 6.52
CA ILE A 192 -13.90 -7.54 7.87
C ILE A 192 -12.63 -7.01 8.55
N TYR A 193 -11.52 -7.76 8.48
CA TYR A 193 -10.25 -7.29 9.01
C TYR A 193 -9.77 -6.02 8.32
N GLY A 194 -9.92 -5.89 7.00
CA GLY A 194 -9.59 -4.66 6.27
C GLY A 194 -10.40 -3.44 6.71
N ILE A 195 -11.66 -3.63 7.13
CA ILE A 195 -12.51 -2.55 7.66
C ILE A 195 -12.03 -2.13 9.06
N CYS A 196 -11.78 -3.09 9.95
CA CYS A 196 -11.59 -2.81 11.36
C CYS A 196 -10.12 -2.73 11.78
N GLY A 197 -9.26 -3.65 11.33
CA GLY A 197 -7.89 -3.83 11.83
C GLY A 197 -7.04 -2.57 11.71
N PRO A 198 -6.64 -2.16 10.49
CA PRO A 198 -5.84 -0.95 10.29
C PRO A 198 -6.51 0.31 10.84
N LEU A 199 -7.83 0.43 10.71
CA LEU A 199 -8.55 1.63 11.16
C LEU A 199 -8.53 1.80 12.68
N ILE A 200 -8.72 0.73 13.45
CA ILE A 200 -8.66 0.77 14.92
C ILE A 200 -7.27 1.18 15.36
N VAL A 201 -6.22 0.58 14.80
CA VAL A 201 -4.83 0.91 15.17
C VAL A 201 -4.46 2.33 14.75
N ALA A 202 -4.92 2.79 13.59
CA ALA A 202 -4.72 4.17 13.16
C ALA A 202 -5.38 5.17 14.12
N ILE A 203 -6.60 4.91 14.58
CA ILE A 203 -7.29 5.75 15.58
C ILE A 203 -6.51 5.78 16.90
N LEU A 204 -6.04 4.62 17.38
CA LEU A 204 -5.22 4.56 18.60
C LEU A 204 -3.92 5.35 18.43
N ASN A 205 -3.24 5.20 17.29
CA ASN A 205 -2.01 5.93 16.98
C ASN A 205 -2.24 7.44 16.90
N LEU A 206 -3.39 7.90 16.41
CA LEU A 206 -3.76 9.32 16.41
C LEU A 206 -4.06 9.89 17.80
N ILE A 207 -4.43 9.04 18.77
CA ILE A 207 -4.74 9.48 20.14
C ILE A 207 -3.46 9.57 20.98
N ASP A 208 -2.61 8.53 20.91
CA ASP A 208 -1.50 8.35 21.86
C ASP A 208 -0.12 8.53 21.20
N SER A 209 -0.01 8.32 19.89
CA SER A 209 1.21 8.55 19.09
C SER A 209 2.49 8.04 19.76
N THR A 210 2.58 6.71 19.92
CA THR A 210 3.76 6.04 20.48
C THR A 210 4.47 5.21 19.41
N PRO A 211 5.79 4.98 19.54
CA PRO A 211 6.54 4.14 18.60
C PRO A 211 5.91 2.77 18.36
N LEU A 212 5.49 2.12 19.45
CA LEU A 212 4.84 0.82 19.38
C LEU A 212 3.53 0.83 18.56
N LEU A 213 2.73 1.91 18.67
CA LEU A 213 1.48 2.03 17.91
C LEU A 213 1.73 2.25 16.42
N GLU A 214 2.82 2.92 16.04
CA GLU A 214 3.25 3.03 14.65
C GLU A 214 3.63 1.65 14.08
N TRP A 215 4.40 0.86 14.84
CA TRP A 215 4.72 -0.53 14.52
C TRP A 215 3.48 -1.39 14.35
N PHE A 216 2.53 -1.30 15.28
CA PHE A 216 1.26 -2.02 15.18
C PHE A 216 0.44 -1.56 13.97
N LEU A 217 0.50 -0.27 13.61
CA LEU A 217 -0.19 0.21 12.42
C LEU A 217 0.40 -0.41 11.17
N LEU A 218 1.74 -0.45 11.04
CA LEU A 218 2.40 -1.16 9.96
C LEU A 218 2.00 -2.65 9.92
N PHE A 219 2.11 -3.36 11.04
CA PHE A 219 1.77 -4.78 11.09
C PHE A 219 0.30 -5.04 10.74
N SER A 220 -0.61 -4.18 11.18
CA SER A 220 -2.03 -4.32 10.84
C SER A 220 -2.29 -4.20 9.34
N ILE A 221 -1.58 -3.30 8.65
CA ILE A 221 -1.64 -3.16 7.20
C ILE A 221 -1.03 -4.37 6.52
N LEU A 222 0.11 -4.88 7.01
CA LEU A 222 0.78 -6.06 6.47
C LEU A 222 -0.07 -7.34 6.60
N ILE A 223 -0.69 -7.54 7.76
CA ILE A 223 -1.62 -8.65 8.03
C ILE A 223 -2.83 -8.60 7.08
N TRP A 224 -3.19 -7.44 6.54
CA TRP A 224 -4.23 -7.34 5.53
C TRP A 224 -3.70 -7.54 4.10
N VAL A 225 -2.66 -6.80 3.70
CA VAL A 225 -2.20 -6.76 2.30
C VAL A 225 -1.47 -8.03 1.87
N ILE A 226 -0.72 -8.68 2.78
CA ILE A 226 0.02 -9.91 2.44
C ILE A 226 -0.96 -11.06 2.16
N PRO A 227 -1.92 -11.41 3.04
CA PRO A 227 -2.91 -12.44 2.72
C PRO A 227 -3.74 -12.10 1.49
N LEU A 228 -4.12 -10.82 1.29
CA LEU A 228 -4.82 -10.39 0.09
C LEU A 228 -4.00 -10.71 -1.17
N SER A 229 -2.72 -10.34 -1.16
CA SER A 229 -1.80 -10.59 -2.27
C SER A 229 -1.65 -12.09 -2.53
N LEU A 230 -1.46 -12.91 -1.49
CA LEU A 230 -1.36 -14.36 -1.60
C LEU A 230 -2.63 -14.97 -2.21
N ILE A 231 -3.82 -14.55 -1.77
CA ILE A 231 -5.08 -15.03 -2.33
C ILE A 231 -5.19 -14.72 -3.82
N VAL A 232 -4.80 -13.51 -4.22
CA VAL A 232 -4.84 -13.06 -5.62
C VAL A 232 -3.82 -13.81 -6.47
N LEU A 233 -2.65 -14.13 -5.91
CA LEU A 233 -1.59 -14.89 -6.57
C LEU A 233 -1.96 -16.36 -6.79
N PHE A 234 -2.55 -17.00 -5.78
CA PHE A 234 -2.72 -18.45 -5.73
C PHE A 234 -4.11 -18.94 -6.13
N LYS A 235 -5.13 -18.09 -6.24
CA LYS A 235 -6.44 -18.50 -6.76
C LYS A 235 -6.48 -18.40 -8.30
N PRO A 236 -6.48 -19.53 -9.03
CA PRO A 236 -6.50 -19.52 -10.50
C PRO A 236 -7.72 -18.81 -11.07
N ASP A 237 -8.82 -18.86 -10.32
CA ASP A 237 -10.09 -18.24 -10.63
C ASP A 237 -10.08 -16.71 -10.62
N LEU A 238 -9.04 -16.08 -10.05
CA LEU A 238 -8.79 -14.64 -10.06
C LEU A 238 -7.78 -14.24 -11.14
N ILE A 239 -7.32 -15.19 -11.96
CA ILE A 239 -6.49 -14.93 -13.13
C ILE A 239 -7.43 -14.68 -14.32
N PRO A 240 -7.47 -13.47 -14.92
CA PRO A 240 -8.22 -13.23 -16.13
C PRO A 240 -7.68 -14.17 -17.22
N ARG A 241 -8.56 -15.02 -17.75
CA ARG A 241 -8.29 -15.87 -18.91
C ARG A 241 -8.27 -15.04 -20.19
#